data_AF-A0A7X7K3D7-F1
#
_entry.id   AF-A0A7X7K3D7-F1
#
_cell.length_a   1.000
_cell.length_b   1.000
_cell.length_c   1.000
_cell.angle_alpha   90.00
_cell.angle_beta   90.00
_cell.angle_gamma   90.00
#
_symmetry.space_group_name_H-M   'P 1'
#
loop_
_entity.id
_entity.type
_entity.pdbx_description
1 polymer ?
#
loop_
_entity_poly.entity_id
_entity_poly.type
_entity_poly.pdbx_seq_one_letter_code
_entity_poly.pdbx_strand_id
1 'polypeptide(L)' 'KIQAIIWFLEAGGQEALITDPENIGRALRGETGTRVVP' A
#
# COMPACT_ATOMS: atom_id res chain seq x y z
N LYS A 1 -4.94 -9.86 0.36
CA LYS A 1 -4.30 -8.51 0.20
C LYS A 1 -3.13 -8.58 -0.78
N ILE A 2 -2.11 -9.42 -0.53
CA ILE A 2 -0.89 -9.48 -1.35
C ILE A 2 -1.14 -9.76 -2.85
N GLN A 3 -1.90 -10.79 -3.21
CA GLN A 3 -2.15 -11.12 -4.63
C GLN A 3 -2.77 -9.96 -5.43
N ALA A 4 -3.73 -9.23 -4.84
CA ALA A 4 -4.37 -8.09 -5.51
C ALA A 4 -3.41 -6.91 -5.69
N ILE A 5 -2.48 -6.72 -4.75
CA ILE A 5 -1.42 -5.70 -4.85
C ILE A 5 -0.47 -6.06 -6.00
N ILE A 6 -0.07 -7.32 -6.11
CA ILE A 6 0.77 -7.78 -7.22
C ILE A 6 0.09 -7.48 -8.55
N TRP A 7 -1.18 -7.86 -8.73
CA TRP A 7 -1.91 -7.56 -9.96
C TRP A 7 -2.03 -6.07 -10.26
N PHE A 8 -2.26 -5.23 -9.24
CA PHE A 8 -2.31 -3.78 -9.42
C PHE A 8 -0.96 -3.21 -9.89
N LEU A 9 0.15 -3.65 -9.30
CA LEU A 9 1.49 -3.20 -9.67
C LEU A 9 1.89 -3.71 -11.06
N GLU A 10 1.61 -4.97 -11.39
CA GLU A 10 1.83 -5.55 -12.73
C GLU A 10 1.02 -4.84 -13.83
N ALA A 11 -0.16 -4.34 -13.49
CA ALA A 11 -1.00 -3.54 -14.38
C ALA A 11 -0.56 -2.06 -14.52
N GLY A 12 0.58 -1.67 -13.93
CA GLY A 12 1.14 -0.31 -14.00
C GLY A 12 0.78 0.60 -12.82
N GLY A 13 0.21 0.05 -11.75
CA GLY A 13 0.03 0.75 -10.49
C GLY A 13 1.36 1.18 -9.88
N GLN A 14 1.43 2.37 -9.30
CA GLN A 14 2.69 2.93 -8.81
C GLN A 14 3.11 2.39 -7.44
N GLU A 15 2.14 2.20 -6.54
CA GLU A 15 2.39 1.83 -5.16
C GLU A 15 1.10 1.30 -4.50
N ALA A 16 1.23 0.32 -3.60
CA ALA A 16 0.14 -0.07 -2.71
C ALA A 16 0.52 0.13 -1.23
N LEU A 17 -0.45 0.62 -0.44
CA LEU A 17 -0.32 0.82 1.00
C LEU A 17 -1.31 -0.08 1.75
N ILE A 18 -0.78 -0.95 2.62
CA ILE A 18 -1.59 -1.75 3.55
C ILE A 18 -1.57 -1.08 4.93
N THR A 19 -2.75 -0.74 5.46
CA THR A 19 -2.91 -0.15 6.80
C THR A 19 -4.29 -0.51 7.40
N ASP A 20 -4.59 0.05 8.56
CA ASP A 20 -5.86 0.00 9.28
C ASP A 20 -6.49 1.41 9.37
N PRO A 21 -7.81 1.53 9.62
CA PRO A 21 -8.51 2.82 9.62
C PRO A 21 -7.95 3.84 10.62
N GLU A 22 -7.49 3.40 11.80
CA GLU A 22 -6.99 4.28 12.85
C GLU A 22 -5.66 4.93 12.45
N ASN A 23 -4.87 4.27 11.59
CA ASN A 23 -3.54 4.71 11.19
C ASN A 23 -3.45 5.33 9.79
N ILE A 24 -4.54 5.47 9.01
CA ILE A 24 -4.52 5.98 7.62
C ILE A 24 -3.67 7.25 7.46
N GLY A 25 -3.90 8.26 8.29
CA GLY A 25 -3.19 9.54 8.18
C GLY A 25 -1.68 9.41 8.39
N ARG A 26 -1.26 8.57 9.34
CA ARG A 26 0.16 8.28 9.62
C ARG A 26 0.78 7.45 8.49
N ALA A 27 0.03 6.48 7.98
CA ALA A 27 0.47 5.60 6.89
C ALA A 27 0.67 6.37 5.58
N LEU A 28 -0.20 7.33 5.28
CA LEU A 28 -0.04 8.25 4.14
C LEU A 28 1.22 9.13 4.25
N ARG A 29 1.68 9.42 5.48
CA ARG A 29 2.94 10.13 5.74
C ARG A 29 4.17 9.21 5.81
N GLY A 30 4.00 7.89 5.66
CA GLY A 30 5.08 6.91 5.72
C GLY A 30 5.54 6.55 7.14
N GLU A 31 4.77 6.91 8.17
CA GLU A 31 5.13 6.67 9.58
C GLU A 31 4.75 5.25 10.07
N THR A 32 3.91 4.54 9.30
CA THR A 32 3.39 3.20 9.61
C THR A 32 2.78 2.53 8.36
N GLY A 33 2.25 1.32 8.53
CA GLY A 33 1.72 0.50 7.45
C GLY A 33 2.80 -0.25 6.67
N THR A 34 2.39 -0.94 5.61
CA THR A 34 3.30 -1.64 4.69
C THR A 34 3.15 -1.05 3.30
N ARG A 35 4.25 -0.48 2.80
CA ARG A 35 4.36 0.11 1.46
C ARG A 35 4.95 -0.94 0.51
N VAL A 36 4.26 -1.20 -0.59
CA VAL A 36 4.71 -2.11 -1.64
C VAL A 36 4.91 -1.29 -2.91
N VAL A 37 6.15 -1.31 -3.42
CA VAL A 37 6.58 -0.64 -4.65
C VAL A 37 7.00 -1.72 -5.68
N PRO A 38 7.00 -1.42 -6.99
CA PRO A 38 7.51 -2.33 -8.02
C PRO A 38 8.96 -2.78 -7.77
#